data_AF-A0AA44F7W8-F1
#
_entry.id   AF-A0AA44F7W8-F1
#
_cell.length_a   1.000
_cell.length_b   1.000
_cell.length_c   1.000
_cell.angle_alpha   90.00
_cell.angle_beta   90.00
_cell.angle_gamma   90.00
#
_symmetry.space_group_name_H-M   'P 1'
#
loop_
_entity.id
_entity.type
_entity.pdbx_description
1 polymer ?
#
loop_
_entity_poly.entity_id
_entity_poly.type
_entity_poly.pdbx_seq_one_letter_code
_entity_poly.pdbx_strand_id
1 'polypeptide(L)'
;MKMTRRQLGAAAAASAAANLFGQYANAQDSGETSAHADTILVNGRFTTLDQSNPNPAAVAIKGGKFLSVGPEQEVRALAGPDTTIIDLAGRRAIPGLIDSHTHVIRGGLNYNMELRWDGVR
;
A
#
# COMPACT_ATOMS: atom_id res chain seq x y z
N MET A 1 55.05 33.06 2.78
CA MET A 1 53.92 33.04 1.84
C MET A 1 52.68 33.55 2.59
N LYS A 2 52.22 34.78 2.35
CA LYS A 2 51.13 35.42 3.11
C LYS A 2 49.78 35.05 2.50
N MET A 3 48.99 34.20 3.17
CA MET A 3 47.60 33.93 2.81
C MET A 3 46.74 35.19 3.03
N THR A 4 45.87 35.52 2.07
CA THR A 4 45.01 36.72 2.13
C THR A 4 43.56 36.34 2.51
N ARG A 5 42.86 37.28 3.16
CA ARG A 5 41.50 37.10 3.71
C ARG A 5 40.43 36.63 2.71
N ARG A 6 40.71 36.67 1.40
CA ARG A 6 39.82 36.14 0.35
C ARG A 6 39.76 34.61 0.30
N GLN A 7 40.73 33.90 0.87
CA GLN A 7 40.75 32.43 0.85
C GLN A 7 39.95 31.77 1.99
N LEU A 8 39.39 32.54 2.93
CA LEU A 8 38.54 32.01 4.01
C LEU A 8 37.05 31.87 3.64
N GLY A 9 36.59 32.48 2.53
CA GLY A 9 35.17 32.49 2.17
C GLY A 9 34.66 31.26 1.40
N ALA A 10 35.54 30.48 0.80
CA ALA A 10 35.14 29.37 -0.08
C ALA A 10 34.85 28.05 0.66
N ALA A 11 35.25 27.91 1.93
CA ALA A 11 35.07 26.68 2.69
C ALA A 11 33.71 26.57 3.40
N ALA A 12 33.05 27.70 3.71
CA ALA A 12 31.81 27.68 4.50
C ALA A 12 30.54 27.41 3.66
N ALA A 13 30.53 27.78 2.38
CA ALA A 13 29.36 27.58 1.52
C ALA A 13 29.22 26.13 1.01
N ALA A 14 30.33 25.41 0.85
CA ALA A 14 30.32 24.02 0.39
C ALA A 14 29.78 23.05 1.47
N SER A 15 30.01 23.35 2.76
CA SER A 15 29.54 22.51 3.87
C SER A 15 28.05 22.71 4.17
N ALA A 16 27.49 23.89 3.92
CA ALA A 16 26.06 24.15 4.14
C ALA A 16 25.19 23.46 3.06
N ALA A 17 25.61 23.48 1.79
CA ALA A 17 24.88 22.81 0.71
C ALA A 17 24.93 21.28 0.84
N ALA A 18 26.05 20.70 1.29
CA ALA A 18 26.18 19.26 1.51
C ALA A 18 25.25 18.74 2.63
N ASN A 19 24.98 19.56 3.66
CA ASN A 19 24.07 19.21 4.74
C ASN A 19 22.58 19.30 4.34
N LEU A 20 22.21 20.21 3.42
CA LEU A 20 20.85 20.25 2.90
C LEU A 20 20.56 19.05 1.99
N PHE A 21 21.48 18.63 1.12
CA PHE A 21 21.26 17.43 0.29
C PHE A 21 21.30 16.11 1.07
N GLY A 22 22.11 16.02 2.14
CA GLY A 22 22.17 14.84 3.01
C GLY A 22 20.92 14.61 3.86
N GLN A 23 20.16 15.65 4.20
CA GLN A 23 18.92 15.52 4.98
C GLN A 23 17.74 14.99 4.16
N TYR A 24 17.64 15.33 2.87
CA TYR A 24 16.58 14.78 2.01
C TYR A 24 16.85 13.33 1.59
N ALA A 25 18.10 12.88 1.58
CA ALA A 25 18.46 11.49 1.32
C ALA A 25 18.20 10.55 2.52
N ASN A 26 18.09 11.11 3.74
CA ASN A 26 17.83 10.36 4.97
C ASN A 26 16.35 10.38 5.41
N ALA A 27 15.45 10.87 4.58
CA ALA A 27 14.03 10.51 4.66
C ALA A 27 13.81 9.10 4.05
N GLN A 28 14.73 8.17 4.28
CA GLN A 28 14.39 6.76 4.22
C GLN A 28 13.58 6.50 5.48
N ASP A 29 12.27 6.43 5.25
CA ASP A 29 11.29 5.72 6.07
C ASP A 29 11.99 4.77 7.04
N SER A 30 12.07 5.18 8.31
CA SER A 30 12.54 4.35 9.40
C SER A 30 11.51 3.28 9.78
N GLY A 31 10.50 3.06 8.94
CA GLY A 31 9.66 1.88 8.98
C GLY A 31 10.54 0.66 8.85
N GLU A 32 10.76 -0.04 9.97
CA GLU A 32 11.22 -1.41 9.93
C GLU A 32 10.46 -2.13 8.82
N THR A 33 11.18 -2.66 7.85
CA THR A 33 10.63 -3.57 6.84
C THR A 33 10.29 -4.89 7.52
N SER A 34 9.43 -4.85 8.53
CA SER A 34 8.85 -6.00 9.19
C SER A 34 8.29 -6.90 8.09
N ALA A 35 8.77 -8.14 7.97
CA ALA A 35 8.29 -9.07 6.95
C ALA A 35 6.80 -9.43 7.14
N HIS A 36 6.17 -8.91 8.20
CA HIS A 36 4.80 -9.19 8.57
C HIS A 36 3.79 -8.40 7.74
N ALA A 37 2.61 -8.99 7.57
CA ALA A 37 1.49 -8.37 6.90
C ALA A 37 0.81 -7.31 7.78
N ASP A 38 0.26 -6.26 7.18
CA ASP A 38 -0.61 -5.31 7.90
C ASP A 38 -1.99 -5.94 8.12
N THR A 39 -2.49 -6.68 7.11
CA THR A 39 -3.79 -7.33 7.14
C THR A 39 -3.73 -8.72 6.52
N ILE A 40 -4.39 -9.70 7.14
CA ILE A 40 -4.58 -11.03 6.59
C ILE A 40 -6.08 -11.32 6.53
N LEU A 41 -6.56 -11.75 5.36
CA LEU A 41 -7.94 -12.23 5.18
C LEU A 41 -7.94 -13.76 5.12
N VAL A 42 -8.79 -14.40 5.92
CA VAL A 42 -8.86 -15.87 6.06
C VAL A 42 -10.29 -16.37 5.90
N ASN A 43 -10.46 -17.69 5.77
CA ASN A 43 -11.76 -18.35 5.68
C ASN A 43 -12.69 -17.68 4.65
N GLY A 44 -12.13 -17.36 3.47
CA GLY A 44 -12.79 -16.63 2.41
C GLY A 44 -12.81 -17.40 1.10
N ARG A 45 -13.71 -16.99 0.21
CA ARG A 45 -13.71 -17.44 -1.19
C ARG A 45 -13.15 -16.35 -2.08
N PHE A 46 -11.89 -16.44 -2.47
CA PHE A 46 -11.21 -15.39 -3.22
C PHE A 46 -11.34 -15.56 -4.73
N THR A 47 -11.48 -14.45 -5.46
CA THR A 47 -11.36 -14.41 -6.92
C THR A 47 -10.10 -13.63 -7.27
N THR A 48 -9.10 -14.28 -7.85
CA THR A 48 -7.79 -13.68 -8.18
C THR A 48 -7.67 -13.25 -9.63
N LEU A 49 -8.45 -13.87 -10.53
CA LEU A 49 -8.26 -13.83 -11.98
C LEU A 49 -6.90 -14.40 -12.44
N ASP A 50 -6.17 -15.05 -11.54
CA ASP A 50 -4.93 -15.76 -11.81
C ASP A 50 -5.23 -17.24 -12.08
N GLN A 51 -4.93 -17.71 -13.30
CA GLN A 51 -5.18 -19.09 -13.71
C GLN A 51 -4.30 -20.09 -12.95
N SER A 52 -3.13 -19.68 -12.47
CA SER A 52 -2.21 -20.54 -11.72
C SER A 52 -2.64 -20.73 -10.26
N ASN A 53 -3.42 -19.79 -9.73
CA ASN A 53 -3.94 -19.82 -8.36
C ASN A 53 -5.39 -19.31 -8.31
N PRO A 54 -6.36 -20.08 -8.84
CA PRO A 54 -7.72 -19.59 -9.04
C PRO A 54 -8.56 -19.55 -7.76
N ASN A 55 -8.18 -20.29 -6.71
CA ASN A 55 -8.94 -20.41 -5.46
C ASN A 55 -8.00 -20.46 -4.24
N PRO A 56 -7.29 -19.38 -3.91
CA PRO A 56 -6.49 -19.34 -2.68
C PRO A 56 -7.39 -19.36 -1.45
N ALA A 57 -6.86 -19.83 -0.32
CA ALA A 57 -7.58 -19.93 0.94
C ALA A 57 -7.44 -18.66 1.82
N ALA A 58 -6.37 -17.89 1.62
CA ALA A 58 -6.11 -16.65 2.35
C ALA A 58 -5.25 -15.68 1.53
N VAL A 59 -5.22 -14.42 1.96
CA VAL A 59 -4.33 -13.38 1.41
C VAL A 59 -3.71 -12.54 2.53
N ALA A 60 -2.46 -12.14 2.34
CA ALA A 60 -1.72 -11.20 3.19
C ALA A 60 -1.46 -9.91 2.41
N ILE A 61 -1.68 -8.77 3.06
CA ILE A 61 -1.55 -7.43 2.48
C ILE A 61 -0.57 -6.63 3.33
N LYS A 62 0.36 -5.95 2.66
CA LYS A 62 1.27 -4.98 3.27
C LYS A 62 1.39 -3.74 2.38
N GLY A 63 1.25 -2.55 2.96
CA GLY A 63 1.37 -1.28 2.23
C GLY A 63 0.44 -1.18 1.03
N GLY A 64 -0.78 -1.73 1.15
CA GLY A 64 -1.78 -1.76 0.07
C GLY A 64 -1.47 -2.72 -1.08
N LYS A 65 -0.47 -3.60 -0.95
CA LYS A 65 -0.11 -4.62 -1.94
C LYS A 65 -0.25 -6.02 -1.37
N PHE A 66 -0.54 -7.00 -2.21
CA PHE A 66 -0.52 -8.40 -1.80
C PHE A 66 0.92 -8.84 -1.54
N LEU A 67 1.17 -9.28 -0.31
CA LEU A 67 2.43 -9.89 0.12
C LEU A 67 2.43 -11.40 -0.19
N SER A 68 1.28 -12.07 -0.01
CA SER A 68 1.09 -13.47 -0.35
C SER A 68 -0.39 -13.79 -0.62
N VAL A 69 -0.63 -14.77 -1.48
CA VAL A 69 -1.96 -15.24 -1.91
C VAL A 69 -1.86 -16.75 -2.05
N GLY A 70 -2.53 -17.52 -1.19
CA GLY A 70 -2.28 -18.97 -1.17
C GLY A 70 -2.94 -19.75 -0.03
N PRO A 71 -2.32 -20.86 0.40
CA PRO A 71 -2.79 -21.66 1.54
C PRO A 71 -2.85 -20.85 2.83
N GLU A 72 -3.87 -21.09 3.65
CA GLU A 72 -4.10 -20.28 4.86
C GLU A 72 -2.94 -20.38 5.86
N GLN A 73 -2.34 -21.56 6.02
CA GLN A 73 -1.23 -21.77 6.95
C GLN A 73 0.00 -20.94 6.57
N GLU A 74 0.35 -20.91 5.27
CA GLU A 74 1.50 -20.15 4.76
C GLU A 74 1.27 -18.65 4.88
N VAL A 75 0.06 -18.19 4.57
CA VAL A 75 -0.30 -16.77 4.70
C VAL A 75 -0.33 -16.34 6.17
N ARG A 76 -0.88 -17.17 7.08
CA ARG A 76 -0.91 -16.87 8.53
C ARG A 76 0.48 -16.81 9.15
N ALA A 77 1.46 -17.52 8.61
CA ALA A 77 2.84 -17.44 9.08
C ALA A 77 3.46 -16.03 8.89
N LEU A 78 2.85 -15.19 8.04
CA LEU A 78 3.24 -13.79 7.85
C LEU A 78 2.63 -12.85 8.90
N ALA A 79 1.86 -13.33 9.87
CA ALA A 79 1.34 -12.50 10.95
C ALA A 79 2.47 -12.06 11.89
N GLY A 80 2.44 -10.78 12.27
CA GLY A 80 3.26 -10.18 13.31
C GLY A 80 2.40 -9.59 14.42
N PRO A 81 3.01 -8.93 15.41
CA PRO A 81 2.31 -8.38 16.57
C PRO A 81 1.17 -7.41 16.22
N ASP A 82 1.33 -6.64 15.15
CA ASP A 82 0.38 -5.60 14.73
C ASP A 82 -0.53 -6.03 13.56
N THR A 83 -0.43 -7.28 13.11
CA THR A 83 -1.22 -7.76 11.98
C THR A 83 -2.70 -7.88 12.34
N THR A 84 -3.55 -7.24 11.54
CA THR A 84 -5.00 -7.43 11.66
C THR A 84 -5.44 -8.67 10.88
N ILE A 85 -6.03 -9.65 11.56
CA ILE A 85 -6.60 -10.84 10.91
C ILE A 85 -8.11 -10.70 10.80
N ILE A 86 -8.64 -10.82 9.59
CA ILE A 86 -10.07 -10.69 9.29
C ILE A 86 -10.62 -12.03 8.80
N ASP A 87 -11.54 -12.60 9.56
CA ASP A 87 -12.31 -13.79 9.17
C ASP A 87 -13.46 -13.38 8.23
N LEU A 88 -13.44 -13.89 7.00
CA LEU A 88 -14.47 -13.61 6.01
C LEU A 88 -15.74 -14.46 6.21
N ALA A 89 -15.77 -15.41 7.12
CA ALA A 89 -16.92 -16.27 7.44
C ALA A 89 -17.49 -16.95 6.18
N GLY A 90 -16.61 -17.43 5.30
CA GLY A 90 -16.96 -18.03 4.02
C GLY A 90 -17.49 -17.05 2.98
N ARG A 91 -17.46 -15.73 3.20
CA ARG A 91 -17.86 -14.74 2.18
C ARG A 91 -16.86 -14.67 1.04
N ARG A 92 -17.31 -14.14 -0.10
CA ARG A 92 -16.48 -13.98 -1.30
C ARG A 92 -15.79 -12.61 -1.29
N ALA A 93 -14.48 -12.62 -1.53
CA ALA A 93 -13.69 -11.44 -1.82
C ALA A 93 -13.37 -11.41 -3.32
N ILE A 94 -13.65 -10.29 -3.97
CA ILE A 94 -13.39 -10.04 -5.39
C ILE A 94 -12.42 -8.87 -5.52
N PRO A 95 -11.73 -8.72 -6.67
CA PRO A 95 -11.04 -7.48 -6.98
C PRO A 95 -12.03 -6.31 -6.90
N GLY A 96 -11.55 -5.17 -6.40
CA GLY A 96 -12.37 -3.96 -6.37
C GLY A 96 -12.89 -3.62 -7.76
N LEU A 97 -14.13 -3.15 -7.84
CA LEU A 97 -14.72 -2.72 -9.11
C LEU A 97 -13.99 -1.48 -9.62
N ILE A 98 -13.65 -1.50 -10.91
CA ILE A 98 -13.01 -0.37 -11.59
C ILE A 98 -14.02 0.19 -12.58
N ASP A 99 -14.42 1.43 -12.37
CA ASP A 99 -15.21 2.21 -13.33
C ASP A 99 -14.25 2.93 -14.28
N SER A 100 -14.26 2.53 -15.55
CA SER A 100 -13.34 3.06 -16.57
C SER A 100 -13.75 4.43 -17.10
N HIS A 101 -15.00 4.84 -16.92
CA HIS A 101 -15.51 6.11 -17.41
C HIS A 101 -16.74 6.54 -16.64
N THR A 102 -16.56 7.58 -15.82
CA THR A 102 -17.65 8.14 -15.01
C THR A 102 -17.72 9.66 -15.11
N HIS A 103 -18.92 10.20 -14.99
CA HIS A 103 -19.17 11.63 -14.86
C HIS A 103 -19.59 11.95 -13.43
N VAL A 104 -18.62 12.07 -12.52
CA VAL A 104 -18.85 12.20 -11.07
C VAL A 104 -19.85 13.30 -10.70
N ILE A 105 -19.78 14.46 -11.38
CA ILE A 105 -20.71 15.59 -11.13
C ILE A 105 -22.15 15.20 -11.47
N ARG A 106 -22.37 14.43 -12.55
CA ARG A 106 -23.70 13.96 -12.92
C ARG A 106 -24.21 12.92 -11.92
N GLY A 107 -23.33 12.06 -11.41
CA GLY A 107 -23.65 11.09 -10.37
C GLY A 107 -24.28 11.72 -9.13
N GLY A 108 -23.75 12.87 -8.70
CA GLY A 108 -24.33 13.62 -7.59
C GLY A 108 -25.67 14.28 -7.91
N LEU A 109 -25.79 14.89 -9.10
CA LEU A 109 -26.98 15.68 -9.48
C LEU A 109 -28.16 14.84 -9.95
N ASN A 110 -27.91 13.62 -10.43
CA ASN A 110 -28.90 12.77 -11.07
C ASN A 110 -29.05 11.43 -10.35
N TYR A 111 -28.79 11.39 -9.04
CA TYR A 111 -28.81 10.17 -8.22
C TYR A 111 -30.05 9.28 -8.43
N ASN A 112 -31.22 9.89 -8.66
CA ASN A 112 -32.50 9.20 -8.88
C ASN A 112 -32.72 8.72 -10.34
N MET A 113 -31.87 9.14 -11.28
CA MET A 113 -31.98 8.82 -12.71
C MET A 113 -30.86 7.88 -13.20
N GLU A 114 -30.05 7.35 -12.30
CA GLU A 114 -28.94 6.46 -12.61
C GLU A 114 -29.25 5.02 -12.18
N LEU A 115 -28.63 4.04 -12.84
CA LEU A 115 -28.75 2.63 -12.47
C LEU A 115 -28.20 2.40 -11.06
N ARG A 116 -29.04 1.84 -10.17
CA ARG A 116 -28.68 1.57 -8.78
C ARG A 116 -28.67 0.07 -8.51
N TRP A 117 -27.67 -0.38 -7.76
CA TRP A 117 -27.56 -1.77 -7.31
C TRP A 117 -27.92 -1.93 -5.82
N ASP A 118 -28.26 -0.83 -5.14
CA ASP A 118 -28.66 -0.87 -3.74
C ASP A 118 -29.93 -1.71 -3.58
N GLY A 119 -29.90 -2.65 -2.64
CA GLY A 119 -31.04 -3.53 -2.38
C GLY A 119 -31.11 -4.80 -3.24
N VAL A 120 -30.21 -4.97 -4.22
CA VAL A 120 -30.04 -6.25 -4.92
C VAL A 120 -29.44 -7.27 -3.93
N ARG A 121 -30.13 -8.40 -3.72
CA ARG A 121 -29.74 -9.50 -2.83
C ARG A 121 -29.64 -10.81 -3.60
#